data_AF-A0A960RKZ4-F1
#
_entry.id   AF-A0A960RKZ4-F1
#
_cell.length_a   1.000
_cell.length_b   1.000
_cell.length_c   1.000
_cell.angle_alpha   90.00
_cell.angle_beta   90.00
_cell.angle_gamma   90.00
#
_symmetry.space_group_name_H-M   'P 1'
#
loop_
_entity.id
_entity.type
_entity.pdbx_description
1 polymer ?
#
loop_
_entity_poly.entity_id
_entity_poly.type
_entity_poly.pdbx_seq_one_letter_code
_entity_poly.pdbx_strand_id
1 'polypeptide(L)'
;MYNYNNQLTEYEDKKVRLPQWKKDDLYASREANRNRLKKNLPDKIRVNDKHFIEQGSMAAQLIVQEKDADYDIDDGVWFYVEDLINDDGTKMTALQTQKMVLAAIKKDHPFKTEPEIRSNAIRVYYAEGYHVDIPCYRKFDEGKDSEHQELAGENGWVASNPTEINVWFLDRVKALNKVREESGSQLRRCIRLLKRFARSRGKKWDMPNGLKLTMLAEEKFPTSYLRDDEAFYWLLSNLKSRLAANLEVENRAQTKVPRDKLTKGTEDANMLELRKRIGEASDRLAILHNSNCTKKAAREAWDWVFQTEGFFESYDQKDDSDDETKGIATVTPSSAATKTQSKFG
;
A
#
# COMPACT_ATOMS: atom_id res chain seq x y z
N MET A 1 12.72 -12.82 -21.36
CA MET A 1 12.55 -11.39 -21.05
C MET A 1 13.88 -10.87 -20.53
N TYR A 2 14.32 -9.67 -20.94
CA TYR A 2 15.53 -9.01 -20.44
C TYR A 2 15.51 -8.97 -18.90
N ASN A 3 16.67 -9.12 -18.26
CA ASN A 3 16.76 -9.12 -16.81
C ASN A 3 16.96 -7.70 -16.26
N TYR A 4 15.93 -7.15 -15.62
CA TYR A 4 15.96 -5.83 -14.97
C TYR A 4 15.54 -5.92 -13.50
N ASN A 5 15.69 -7.11 -12.90
CA ASN A 5 15.18 -7.41 -11.56
C ASN A 5 15.88 -6.59 -10.48
N ASN A 6 17.21 -6.48 -10.51
CA ASN A 6 17.97 -5.83 -9.45
C ASN A 6 17.63 -4.33 -9.36
N GLN A 7 17.55 -3.67 -10.52
CA GLN A 7 17.12 -2.27 -10.64
C GLN A 7 15.72 -2.08 -10.07
N LEU A 8 14.77 -2.94 -10.46
CA LEU A 8 13.38 -2.82 -10.03
C LEU A 8 13.21 -3.09 -8.54
N THR A 9 13.87 -4.12 -7.99
CA THR A 9 13.82 -4.42 -6.55
C THR A 9 14.45 -3.28 -5.74
N GLU A 10 15.56 -2.70 -6.19
CA GLU A 10 16.18 -1.56 -5.51
C GLU A 10 15.28 -0.31 -5.57
N TYR A 11 14.64 -0.05 -6.71
CA TYR A 11 13.68 1.04 -6.84
C TYR A 11 12.46 0.83 -5.94
N GLU A 12 11.94 -0.40 -5.89
CA GLU A 12 10.84 -0.77 -5.00
C GLU A 12 11.22 -0.48 -3.55
N ASP A 13 12.41 -0.90 -3.13
CA ASP A 13 12.89 -0.71 -1.78
C ASP A 13 13.09 0.78 -1.41
N LYS A 14 13.81 1.52 -2.26
CA LYS A 14 14.29 2.87 -1.94
C LYS A 14 13.32 3.98 -2.30
N LYS A 15 12.47 3.78 -3.32
CA LYS A 15 11.63 4.83 -3.90
C LYS A 15 10.15 4.53 -3.86
N VAL A 16 9.75 3.28 -3.61
CA VAL A 16 8.32 2.90 -3.56
C VAL A 16 7.89 2.55 -2.15
N ARG A 17 8.55 1.61 -1.50
CA ARG A 17 8.25 1.15 -0.15
C ARG A 17 8.46 2.29 0.84
N LEU A 18 7.48 2.54 1.71
CA LEU A 18 7.64 3.52 2.77
C LEU A 18 8.73 3.04 3.75
N PRO A 19 9.79 3.82 4.01
CA PRO A 19 10.86 3.42 4.91
C PRO A 19 10.36 3.33 6.35
N GLN A 20 11.04 2.53 7.17
CA GLN A 20 10.58 2.23 8.53
C GLN A 20 10.48 3.48 9.41
N TRP A 21 11.49 4.35 9.40
CA TRP A 21 11.48 5.60 10.18
C TRP A 21 10.23 6.45 9.89
N LYS A 22 9.78 6.49 8.62
CA LYS A 22 8.59 7.26 8.26
C LYS A 22 7.32 6.56 8.72
N LYS A 23 7.27 5.23 8.72
CA LYS A 23 6.16 4.48 9.33
C LYS A 23 6.07 4.75 10.82
N ASP A 24 7.21 4.80 11.51
CA ASP A 24 7.29 5.06 12.94
C ASP A 24 6.73 6.46 13.26
N ASP A 25 7.04 7.47 12.44
CA ASP A 25 6.44 8.82 12.56
C ASP A 25 4.90 8.77 12.41
N LEU A 26 4.39 8.08 11.38
CA LEU A 26 2.94 7.95 11.17
C LEU A 26 2.28 7.19 12.33
N TYR A 27 2.94 6.18 12.88
CA TYR A 27 2.47 5.45 14.05
C TYR A 27 2.49 6.28 15.33
N ALA A 28 3.45 7.18 15.50
CA ALA A 28 3.48 8.11 16.63
C ALA A 28 2.27 9.07 16.59
N SER A 29 1.93 9.59 15.41
CA SER A 29 0.73 10.43 15.21
C SER A 29 -0.58 9.69 15.49
N ARG A 30 -0.67 8.43 15.05
CA ARG A 30 -1.78 7.54 15.41
C ARG A 30 -1.87 7.34 16.93
N GLU A 31 -0.76 6.99 17.58
CA GLU A 31 -0.73 6.73 19.02
C GLU A 31 -1.09 8.00 19.83
N ALA A 32 -0.68 9.18 19.36
CA ALA A 32 -1.09 10.44 19.97
C ALA A 32 -2.63 10.62 19.94
N ASN A 33 -3.30 10.25 18.85
CA ASN A 33 -4.76 10.27 18.77
C ASN A 33 -5.42 9.25 19.71
N ARG A 34 -4.88 8.02 19.79
CA ARG A 34 -5.34 7.01 20.76
C ARG A 34 -5.24 7.50 22.19
N ASN A 35 -4.13 8.16 22.54
CA ASN A 35 -3.91 8.74 23.86
C ASN A 35 -4.87 9.90 24.17
N ARG A 36 -5.17 10.77 23.19
CA ARG A 36 -6.20 11.81 23.33
C ARG A 36 -7.56 11.17 23.65
N LEU A 37 -7.96 10.13 22.91
CA LEU A 37 -9.23 9.44 23.16
C LEU A 37 -9.28 8.78 24.53
N LYS A 38 -8.25 8.02 24.92
CA LYS A 38 -8.14 7.39 26.24
C LYS A 38 -8.24 8.40 27.40
N LYS A 39 -7.70 9.61 27.20
CA LYS A 39 -7.70 10.67 28.23
C LYS A 39 -9.01 11.46 28.29
N ASN A 40 -9.61 11.74 27.13
CA ASN A 40 -10.59 12.82 26.99
C ASN A 40 -12.03 12.33 26.76
N LEU A 41 -12.25 11.05 26.47
CA LEU A 41 -13.59 10.49 26.38
C LEU A 41 -14.31 10.54 27.75
N PRO A 42 -15.65 10.67 27.78
CA PRO A 42 -16.40 10.66 29.03
C PRO A 42 -16.19 9.36 29.83
N ASP A 43 -16.20 9.45 31.16
CA ASP A 43 -15.93 8.29 32.05
C ASP A 43 -16.87 7.09 31.82
N LYS A 44 -18.08 7.32 31.32
CA LYS A 44 -19.05 6.26 30.96
C LYS A 44 -18.65 5.46 29.71
N ILE A 45 -17.71 5.95 28.92
CA ILE A 45 -17.23 5.30 27.69
C ILE A 45 -15.99 4.50 28.02
N ARG A 46 -16.12 3.17 27.99
CA ARG A 46 -14.97 2.28 28.17
C ARG A 46 -14.10 2.33 26.93
N VAL A 47 -12.81 2.59 27.13
CA VAL A 47 -11.81 2.59 26.05
C VAL A 47 -10.44 2.17 26.58
N ASN A 48 -9.75 1.31 25.85
CA ASN A 48 -8.37 0.90 26.11
C ASN A 48 -7.72 0.43 24.80
N ASP A 49 -6.50 -0.08 24.84
CA ASP A 49 -5.76 -0.44 23.62
C ASP A 49 -6.45 -1.50 22.73
N LYS A 50 -7.33 -2.34 23.30
CA LYS A 50 -8.13 -3.33 22.53
C LYS A 50 -9.25 -2.69 21.70
N HIS A 51 -9.57 -1.42 21.95
CA HIS A 51 -10.65 -0.70 21.29
C HIS A 51 -10.23 -0.07 19.97
N PHE A 52 -8.94 -0.08 19.65
CA PHE A 52 -8.42 0.49 18.41
C PHE A 52 -8.16 -0.59 17.35
N ILE A 53 -8.48 -0.28 16.10
CA ILE A 53 -8.41 -1.20 14.97
C ILE A 53 -7.57 -0.55 13.87
N GLU A 54 -6.35 -1.07 13.67
CA GLU A 54 -5.52 -0.63 12.55
C GLU A 54 -6.12 -1.15 11.23
N GLN A 55 -6.28 -0.25 10.26
CA GLN A 55 -6.94 -0.51 9.00
C GLN A 55 -6.11 -0.03 7.81
N GLY A 56 -6.61 -0.35 6.61
CA GLY A 56 -6.11 0.23 5.38
C GLY A 56 -4.71 -0.22 4.97
N SER A 57 -4.06 0.63 4.19
CA SER A 57 -2.81 0.27 3.52
C SER A 57 -1.61 0.11 4.46
N MET A 58 -1.63 0.76 5.63
CA MET A 58 -0.62 0.62 6.67
C MET A 58 -0.66 -0.79 7.29
N ALA A 59 -1.84 -1.23 7.75
CA ALA A 59 -2.03 -2.58 8.30
C ALA A 59 -1.61 -3.68 7.31
N ALA A 60 -1.95 -3.49 6.03
CA ALA A 60 -1.61 -4.42 4.97
C ALA A 60 -0.16 -4.26 4.45
N GLN A 61 0.65 -3.35 4.99
CA GLN A 61 2.00 -2.98 4.51
C GLN A 61 2.06 -2.70 2.99
N LEU A 62 1.01 -2.06 2.47
CA LEU A 62 0.83 -1.68 1.07
C LEU A 62 0.95 -0.17 0.85
N ILE A 63 1.38 0.58 1.87
CA ILE A 63 1.65 2.00 1.75
C ILE A 63 2.89 2.24 0.88
N VAL A 64 2.84 3.27 0.04
CA VAL A 64 3.93 3.69 -0.85
C VAL A 64 4.38 5.09 -0.49
N GLN A 65 5.62 5.46 -0.80
CA GLN A 65 6.10 6.83 -0.58
C GLN A 65 5.30 7.83 -1.41
N GLU A 66 4.98 9.01 -0.88
CA GLU A 66 4.28 10.07 -1.59
C GLU A 66 5.11 11.35 -1.49
N LYS A 67 5.28 12.07 -2.61
CA LYS A 67 6.14 13.27 -2.66
C LYS A 67 5.61 14.39 -1.78
N ASP A 68 4.29 14.54 -1.76
CA ASP A 68 3.59 15.57 -0.97
C ASP A 68 3.20 15.05 0.42
N ALA A 69 3.75 13.89 0.82
CA ALA A 69 3.43 13.18 2.06
C ALA A 69 1.91 13.01 2.33
N ASP A 70 1.12 12.89 1.26
CA ASP A 70 -0.33 12.60 1.29
C ASP A 70 -0.58 11.13 1.67
N TYR A 71 -0.30 10.81 2.93
CA TYR A 71 -0.56 9.50 3.51
C TYR A 71 -1.93 9.48 4.19
N ASP A 72 -2.61 8.34 4.04
CA ASP A 72 -3.88 8.04 4.69
C ASP A 72 -3.67 6.91 5.70
N ILE A 73 -3.94 7.21 6.96
CA ILE A 73 -3.81 6.28 8.08
C ILE A 73 -5.19 6.03 8.66
N ASP A 74 -5.72 4.83 8.44
CA ASP A 74 -6.98 4.41 9.03
C ASP A 74 -6.74 3.75 10.39
N ASP A 75 -7.26 4.35 11.46
CA ASP A 75 -7.19 3.81 12.82
C ASP A 75 -8.55 3.92 13.52
N GLY A 76 -9.36 2.89 13.33
CA GLY A 76 -10.71 2.83 13.88
C GLY A 76 -10.74 2.74 15.40
N VAL A 77 -11.80 3.24 16.00
CA VAL A 77 -12.13 3.03 17.41
C VAL A 77 -13.51 2.40 17.52
N TRP A 78 -13.65 1.35 18.33
CA TRP A 78 -14.94 0.75 18.61
C TRP A 78 -15.38 0.98 20.05
N PHE A 79 -16.69 1.07 20.25
CA PHE A 79 -17.33 1.23 21.56
C PHE A 79 -18.35 0.13 21.78
N TYR A 80 -18.56 -0.25 23.03
CA TYR A 80 -19.71 -1.07 23.39
C TYR A 80 -21.01 -0.31 23.10
N VAL A 81 -22.01 -1.00 22.54
CA VAL A 81 -23.31 -0.35 22.26
C VAL A 81 -23.98 0.17 23.53
N GLU A 82 -23.78 -0.50 24.66
CA GLU A 82 -24.32 -0.10 25.97
C GLU A 82 -23.65 1.13 26.58
N ASP A 83 -22.46 1.52 26.11
CA ASP A 83 -21.79 2.76 26.54
C ASP A 83 -22.31 3.97 25.77
N LEU A 84 -22.83 3.75 24.56
CA LEU A 84 -23.31 4.77 23.64
C LEU A 84 -24.75 5.20 23.97
N ILE A 85 -24.95 5.70 25.19
CA ILE A 85 -26.25 6.16 25.73
C ILE A 85 -26.14 7.64 26.13
N ASN A 86 -27.06 8.46 25.63
CA ASN A 86 -27.22 9.86 26.00
C ASN A 86 -27.69 10.00 27.46
N ASP A 87 -27.55 11.18 28.04
CA ASP A 87 -27.91 11.40 29.45
C ASP A 87 -29.42 11.29 29.73
N ASP A 88 -30.25 11.41 28.68
CA ASP A 88 -31.70 11.16 28.72
C ASP A 88 -32.08 9.67 28.57
N GLY A 89 -31.10 8.77 28.50
CA GLY A 89 -31.29 7.33 28.35
C GLY A 89 -31.49 6.85 26.91
N THR A 90 -31.51 7.75 25.91
CA THR A 90 -31.62 7.36 24.50
C THR A 90 -30.29 6.86 23.93
N LYS A 91 -30.33 5.99 22.91
CA LYS A 91 -29.11 5.52 22.23
C LYS A 91 -28.49 6.65 21.42
N MET A 92 -27.16 6.79 21.46
CA MET A 92 -26.44 7.72 20.59
C MET A 92 -26.59 7.34 19.12
N THR A 93 -26.87 8.34 18.29
CA THR A 93 -26.81 8.25 16.83
C THR A 93 -25.36 8.18 16.35
N ALA A 94 -25.15 7.72 15.11
CA ALA A 94 -23.82 7.71 14.47
C ALA A 94 -23.14 9.08 14.54
N LEU A 95 -23.88 10.15 14.22
CA LEU A 95 -23.38 11.53 14.27
C LEU A 95 -23.03 11.97 15.70
N GLN A 96 -23.85 11.61 16.70
CA GLN A 96 -23.54 11.92 18.11
C GLN A 96 -22.26 11.21 18.56
N THR A 97 -22.07 9.94 18.20
CA THR A 97 -20.82 9.22 18.48
C THR A 97 -19.62 9.88 17.80
N GLN A 98 -19.74 10.25 16.52
CA GLN A 98 -18.66 10.95 15.81
C GLN A 98 -18.33 12.31 16.45
N LYS A 99 -19.35 13.08 16.87
CA LYS A 99 -19.16 14.35 17.60
C LYS A 99 -18.49 14.17 18.94
N MET A 100 -18.82 13.11 19.69
CA MET A 100 -18.17 12.76 20.95
C MET A 100 -16.68 12.49 20.73
N VAL A 101 -16.35 11.66 19.73
CA VAL A 101 -14.95 11.35 19.38
C VAL A 101 -14.20 12.60 18.92
N LEU A 102 -14.80 13.41 18.05
CA LEU A 102 -14.22 14.69 17.61
C LEU A 102 -13.95 15.62 18.80
N ALA A 103 -14.90 15.75 19.73
CA ALA A 103 -14.74 16.58 20.91
C ALA A 103 -13.60 16.07 21.81
N ALA A 104 -13.47 14.76 21.99
CA ALA A 104 -12.38 14.15 22.75
C ALA A 104 -11.01 14.38 22.08
N ILE A 105 -10.92 14.28 20.75
CA ILE A 105 -9.70 14.61 19.99
C ILE A 105 -9.31 16.08 20.17
N LYS A 106 -10.28 17.00 20.13
CA LYS A 106 -10.05 18.45 20.22
C LYS A 106 -9.73 18.94 21.63
N LYS A 107 -10.17 18.22 22.67
CA LYS A 107 -10.04 18.66 24.06
C LYS A 107 -8.57 18.83 24.46
N ASP A 108 -8.28 20.00 25.02
CA ASP A 108 -6.97 20.39 25.56
C ASP A 108 -5.82 20.31 24.52
N HIS A 109 -6.13 20.42 23.22
CA HIS A 109 -5.12 20.34 22.17
C HIS A 109 -5.37 21.35 21.05
N PRO A 110 -4.44 22.31 20.80
CA PRO A 110 -4.56 23.21 19.67
C PRO A 110 -4.17 22.50 18.36
N PHE A 111 -5.05 22.54 17.36
CA PHE A 111 -4.76 22.02 16.02
C PHE A 111 -4.49 23.17 15.05
N LYS A 112 -3.46 23.02 14.20
CA LYS A 112 -3.19 23.99 13.13
C LYS A 112 -4.30 24.00 12.07
N THR A 113 -4.76 22.80 11.72
CA THR A 113 -5.94 22.59 10.89
C THR A 113 -6.92 21.77 11.72
N GLU A 114 -8.11 22.32 11.93
CA GLU A 114 -9.14 21.71 12.77
C GLU A 114 -9.52 20.30 12.26
N PRO A 115 -9.55 19.28 13.14
CA PRO A 115 -10.12 17.98 12.79
C PRO A 115 -11.60 18.12 12.44
N GLU A 116 -12.08 17.28 11.53
CA GLU A 116 -13.47 17.35 11.06
C GLU A 116 -14.09 15.97 10.89
N ILE A 117 -15.42 15.92 10.91
CA ILE A 117 -16.18 14.73 10.57
C ILE A 117 -16.28 14.64 9.04
N ARG A 118 -15.82 13.53 8.48
CA ARG A 118 -16.08 13.09 7.11
C ARG A 118 -17.21 12.06 7.11
N SER A 119 -17.67 11.64 5.94
CA SER A 119 -18.81 10.73 5.81
C SER A 119 -18.71 9.48 6.70
N ASN A 120 -17.52 8.90 6.88
CA ASN A 120 -17.34 7.64 7.62
C ASN A 120 -16.28 7.69 8.72
N ALA A 121 -15.67 8.84 9.00
CA ALA A 121 -14.54 8.95 9.93
C ALA A 121 -14.35 10.37 10.46
N ILE A 122 -13.66 10.51 11.59
CA ILE A 122 -13.08 11.79 12.01
C ILE A 122 -11.69 11.89 11.38
N ARG A 123 -11.44 12.95 10.61
CA ARG A 123 -10.14 13.21 9.98
C ARG A 123 -9.31 14.18 10.81
N VAL A 124 -8.11 13.75 11.18
CA VAL A 124 -7.10 14.57 11.88
C VAL A 124 -5.97 14.90 10.92
N TYR A 125 -5.73 16.20 10.72
CA TYR A 125 -4.73 16.70 9.77
C TYR A 125 -3.37 16.94 10.41
N TYR A 126 -2.30 16.65 9.65
CA TYR A 126 -0.93 16.89 10.04
C TYR A 126 -0.25 17.85 9.06
N ALA A 127 0.64 18.71 9.58
CA ALA A 127 1.22 19.81 8.83
C ALA A 127 2.09 19.35 7.65
N GLU A 128 2.60 18.12 7.73
CA GLU A 128 3.39 17.47 6.70
C GLU A 128 2.56 17.04 5.49
N GLY A 129 1.23 17.05 5.56
CA GLY A 129 0.33 16.76 4.43
C GLY A 129 -0.52 15.50 4.57
N TYR A 130 -0.19 14.61 5.52
CA TYR A 130 -0.96 13.39 5.77
C TYR A 130 -2.14 13.62 6.73
N HIS A 131 -2.98 12.61 6.84
CA HIS A 131 -4.09 12.57 7.79
C HIS A 131 -4.21 11.21 8.49
N VAL A 132 -4.80 11.24 9.68
CA VAL A 132 -5.29 10.05 10.37
C VAL A 132 -6.81 10.10 10.36
N ASP A 133 -7.43 9.10 9.73
CA ASP A 133 -8.87 8.89 9.75
C ASP A 133 -9.22 7.92 10.87
N ILE A 134 -10.19 8.31 11.69
CA ILE A 134 -10.69 7.55 12.84
C ILE A 134 -12.15 7.17 12.57
N PRO A 135 -12.41 6.03 11.89
CA PRO A 135 -13.74 5.46 11.81
C PRO A 135 -14.24 5.06 13.21
N CYS A 136 -15.51 5.37 13.51
CA CYS A 136 -16.13 5.00 14.79
C CYS A 136 -17.04 3.79 14.60
N TYR A 137 -16.87 2.78 15.44
CA TYR A 137 -17.71 1.59 15.43
C TYR A 137 -18.47 1.44 16.74
N ARG A 138 -19.63 0.78 16.67
CA ARG A 138 -20.23 0.15 17.84
C ARG A 138 -20.17 -1.36 17.71
N LYS A 139 -19.91 -2.05 18.81
CA LYS A 139 -19.82 -3.50 18.90
C LYS A 139 -20.95 -4.02 19.78
N PHE A 140 -21.54 -5.12 19.32
CA PHE A 140 -22.55 -5.89 20.03
C PHE A 140 -21.96 -7.23 20.45
N ASP A 141 -22.35 -7.72 21.62
CA ASP A 141 -22.06 -9.10 22.05
C ASP A 141 -20.58 -9.50 21.95
N GLU A 142 -19.66 -8.62 22.38
CA GLU A 142 -18.22 -8.89 22.33
C GLU A 142 -17.88 -10.26 22.96
N GLY A 143 -17.14 -11.08 22.21
CA GLY A 143 -16.69 -12.39 22.65
C GLY A 143 -17.74 -13.51 22.56
N LYS A 144 -18.89 -13.25 21.92
CA LYS A 144 -19.92 -14.27 21.67
C LYS A 144 -20.05 -14.59 20.18
N ASP A 145 -20.73 -15.69 19.87
CA ASP A 145 -21.01 -16.09 18.48
C ASP A 145 -21.89 -15.08 17.71
N SER A 146 -22.64 -14.23 18.43
CA SER A 146 -23.44 -13.14 17.86
C SER A 146 -22.69 -11.80 17.70
N GLU A 147 -21.36 -11.79 17.93
CA GLU A 147 -20.55 -10.57 17.81
C GLU A 147 -20.70 -9.96 16.41
N HIS A 148 -21.09 -8.70 16.37
CA HIS A 148 -21.11 -7.91 15.14
C HIS A 148 -20.81 -6.45 15.43
N GLN A 149 -20.44 -5.73 14.37
CA GLN A 149 -20.06 -4.33 14.45
C GLN A 149 -20.79 -3.51 13.39
N GLU A 150 -21.01 -2.25 13.72
CA GLU A 150 -21.56 -1.26 12.80
C GLU A 150 -20.69 -0.01 12.81
N LEU A 151 -20.43 0.52 11.61
CA LEU A 151 -19.73 1.77 11.36
C LEU A 151 -20.69 2.94 11.52
N ALA A 152 -20.25 3.99 12.19
CA ALA A 152 -20.91 5.29 12.18
C ALA A 152 -20.64 5.99 10.84
N GLY A 153 -21.62 5.94 9.95
CA GLY A 153 -21.60 6.64 8.66
C GLY A 153 -22.50 7.86 8.64
N GLU A 154 -22.40 8.62 7.54
CA GLU A 154 -23.15 9.86 7.28
C GLU A 154 -24.66 9.67 7.40
N ASN A 155 -25.15 8.51 6.97
CA ASN A 155 -26.57 8.14 6.96
C ASN A 155 -26.97 7.23 8.13
N GLY A 156 -26.15 7.14 9.18
CA GLY A 156 -26.42 6.32 10.36
C GLY A 156 -25.48 5.12 10.52
N TRP A 157 -25.92 4.14 11.30
CA TRP A 157 -25.16 2.93 11.58
C TRP A 157 -25.26 1.95 10.41
N VAL A 158 -24.12 1.45 9.93
CA VAL A 158 -24.03 0.51 8.81
C VAL A 158 -23.25 -0.72 9.23
N ALA A 159 -23.81 -1.92 9.01
CA ALA A 159 -23.11 -3.18 9.26
C ALA A 159 -21.74 -3.19 8.57
N SER A 160 -20.68 -3.45 9.34
CA SER A 160 -19.31 -3.37 8.84
C SER A 160 -18.40 -4.30 9.63
N ASN A 161 -17.59 -5.09 8.92
CA ASN A 161 -16.45 -5.78 9.53
C ASN A 161 -15.17 -4.96 9.26
N PRO A 162 -14.68 -4.17 10.24
CA PRO A 162 -13.53 -3.30 10.07
C PRO A 162 -12.23 -4.03 9.72
N THR A 163 -12.14 -5.33 10.01
CA THR A 163 -10.91 -6.12 9.80
C THR A 163 -10.98 -7.02 8.57
N GLU A 164 -12.13 -7.11 7.89
CA GLU A 164 -12.39 -8.09 6.81
C GLU A 164 -11.31 -8.06 5.72
N ILE A 165 -11.02 -6.87 5.18
CA ILE A 165 -10.03 -6.70 4.12
C ILE A 165 -8.62 -7.05 4.60
N ASN A 166 -8.27 -6.64 5.82
CA ASN A 166 -6.94 -6.92 6.39
C ASN A 166 -6.75 -8.42 6.60
N VAL A 167 -7.71 -9.09 7.23
CA VAL A 167 -7.65 -10.54 7.49
C VAL A 167 -7.59 -11.31 6.17
N TRP A 168 -8.49 -11.02 5.23
CA TRP A 168 -8.49 -11.63 3.90
C TRP A 168 -7.12 -11.50 3.21
N PHE A 169 -6.57 -10.29 3.20
CA PHE A 169 -5.30 -10.04 2.52
C PHE A 169 -4.12 -10.71 3.23
N LEU A 170 -4.05 -10.66 4.56
CA LEU A 170 -3.00 -11.31 5.34
C LEU A 170 -3.04 -12.83 5.17
N ASP A 171 -4.22 -13.43 5.15
CA ASP A 171 -4.37 -14.87 4.94
C ASP A 171 -4.02 -15.26 3.51
N ARG A 172 -4.34 -14.41 2.52
CA ARG A 172 -3.86 -14.60 1.15
C ARG A 172 -2.33 -14.58 1.05
N VAL A 173 -1.68 -13.63 1.71
CA VAL A 173 -0.21 -13.55 1.78
C VAL A 173 0.38 -14.83 2.42
N LYS A 174 -0.18 -15.28 3.56
CA LYS A 174 0.25 -16.52 4.21
C LYS A 174 0.05 -17.74 3.30
N ALA A 175 -1.09 -17.82 2.62
CA ALA A 175 -1.39 -18.92 1.71
C ALA A 175 -0.41 -18.98 0.53
N LEU A 176 -0.07 -17.83 -0.05
CA LEU A 176 0.94 -17.74 -1.12
C LEU A 176 2.32 -18.17 -0.62
N ASN A 177 2.73 -17.73 0.56
CA ASN A 177 4.01 -18.13 1.16
C ASN A 177 4.12 -19.64 1.42
N LYS A 178 2.98 -20.32 1.66
CA LYS A 178 2.95 -21.80 1.76
C LYS A 178 3.14 -22.49 0.41
N VAL A 179 2.68 -21.88 -0.68
CA VAL A 179 2.86 -22.41 -2.04
C VAL A 179 4.30 -22.24 -2.50
N ARG A 180 4.86 -21.05 -2.26
CA ARG A 180 6.26 -20.73 -2.54
C ARG A 180 6.72 -19.65 -1.58
N GLU A 181 7.89 -19.87 -0.99
CA GLU A 181 8.54 -18.88 -0.12
C GLU A 181 8.61 -17.51 -0.82
N GLU A 182 8.39 -16.44 -0.05
CA GLU A 182 8.34 -15.05 -0.53
C GLU A 182 7.27 -14.72 -1.58
N SER A 183 6.38 -15.63 -1.99
CA SER A 183 5.33 -15.33 -2.98
C SER A 183 4.32 -14.29 -2.49
N GLY A 184 3.92 -14.37 -1.22
CA GLY A 184 3.09 -13.36 -0.57
C GLY A 184 3.82 -12.02 -0.40
N SER A 185 5.13 -12.05 -0.14
CA SER A 185 5.98 -10.84 -0.11
C SER A 185 6.08 -10.20 -1.50
N GLN A 186 6.23 -11.00 -2.56
CA GLN A 186 6.21 -10.55 -3.94
C GLN A 186 4.86 -9.96 -4.34
N LEU A 187 3.74 -10.53 -3.90
CA LEU A 187 2.42 -9.92 -4.09
C LEU A 187 2.39 -8.49 -3.52
N ARG A 188 2.90 -8.29 -2.29
CA ARG A 188 2.97 -6.93 -1.69
C ARG A 188 3.83 -5.98 -2.51
N ARG A 189 5.00 -6.43 -2.98
CA ARG A 189 5.88 -5.62 -3.86
C ARG A 189 5.17 -5.25 -5.16
N CYS A 190 4.54 -6.20 -5.83
CA CYS A 190 3.77 -5.96 -7.05
C CYS A 190 2.60 -5.00 -6.84
N ILE A 191 1.87 -5.09 -5.71
CA ILE A 191 0.81 -4.13 -5.38
C ILE A 191 1.38 -2.73 -5.17
N ARG A 192 2.48 -2.60 -4.43
CA ARG A 192 3.13 -1.30 -4.21
C ARG A 192 3.65 -0.71 -5.52
N LEU A 193 4.24 -1.51 -6.39
CA LEU A 193 4.64 -1.10 -7.75
C LEU A 193 3.43 -0.66 -8.58
N LEU A 194 2.30 -1.37 -8.52
CA LEU A 194 1.08 -0.98 -9.24
C LEU A 194 0.51 0.35 -8.71
N LYS A 195 0.54 0.57 -7.39
CA LYS A 195 0.17 1.85 -6.78
C LYS A 195 1.12 2.97 -7.21
N ARG A 196 2.44 2.73 -7.23
CA ARG A 196 3.42 3.69 -7.75
C ARG A 196 3.17 4.01 -9.21
N PHE A 197 2.88 3.01 -10.04
CA PHE A 197 2.51 3.21 -11.44
C PHE A 197 1.30 4.15 -11.56
N ALA A 198 0.23 3.88 -10.80
CA ALA A 198 -0.96 4.73 -10.77
C ALA A 198 -0.68 6.18 -10.29
N ARG A 199 0.34 6.39 -9.46
CA ARG A 199 0.71 7.71 -8.94
C ARG A 199 1.82 8.42 -9.72
N SER A 200 2.51 7.71 -10.61
CA SER A 200 3.74 8.18 -11.28
C SER A 200 3.58 9.48 -12.08
N ARG A 201 2.36 9.84 -12.49
CA ARG A 201 2.05 11.09 -13.22
C ARG A 201 1.22 12.09 -12.39
N GLY A 202 1.02 11.83 -11.11
CA GLY A 202 0.24 12.68 -10.20
C GLY A 202 -1.15 12.99 -10.77
N LYS A 203 -1.57 14.26 -10.65
CA LYS A 203 -2.89 14.75 -11.07
C LYS A 203 -3.17 14.66 -12.59
N LYS A 204 -2.19 14.31 -13.41
CA LYS A 204 -2.39 14.13 -14.87
C LYS A 204 -3.18 12.86 -15.20
N TRP A 205 -3.22 11.88 -14.30
CA TRP A 205 -3.99 10.65 -14.46
C TRP A 205 -5.04 10.56 -13.37
N ASP A 206 -6.29 10.35 -13.76
CA ASP A 206 -7.36 9.95 -12.83
C ASP A 206 -7.32 8.44 -12.65
N MET A 207 -6.57 7.98 -11.65
CA MET A 207 -6.37 6.54 -11.40
C MET A 207 -7.20 6.07 -10.21
N PRO A 208 -7.64 4.78 -10.19
CA PRO A 208 -8.46 4.27 -9.11
C PRO A 208 -7.68 4.22 -7.79
N ASN A 209 -8.43 4.22 -6.69
CA ASN A 209 -7.85 4.19 -5.34
C ASN A 209 -7.06 2.89 -5.06
N GLY A 210 -6.26 2.94 -3.99
CA GLY A 210 -5.39 1.84 -3.60
C GLY A 210 -6.14 0.53 -3.28
N LEU A 211 -7.40 0.59 -2.84
CA LEU A 211 -8.21 -0.60 -2.56
C LEU A 211 -8.58 -1.33 -3.85
N LYS A 212 -9.10 -0.63 -4.86
CA LYS A 212 -9.40 -1.21 -6.19
C LYS A 212 -8.15 -1.82 -6.82
N LEU A 213 -7.00 -1.13 -6.75
CA LEU A 213 -5.72 -1.65 -7.25
C LEU A 213 -5.27 -2.91 -6.51
N THR A 214 -5.50 -2.99 -5.20
CA THR A 214 -5.16 -4.17 -4.39
C THR A 214 -6.03 -5.37 -4.77
N MET A 215 -7.34 -5.18 -4.96
CA MET A 215 -8.27 -6.24 -5.38
C MET A 215 -7.90 -6.80 -6.76
N LEU A 216 -7.60 -5.91 -7.71
CA LEU A 216 -7.19 -6.27 -9.06
C LEU A 216 -5.83 -6.98 -9.08
N ALA A 217 -4.86 -6.46 -8.34
CA ALA A 217 -3.54 -7.06 -8.27
C ALA A 217 -3.60 -8.47 -7.67
N GLU A 218 -4.35 -8.68 -6.59
CA GLU A 218 -4.55 -10.01 -6.02
C GLU A 218 -5.25 -10.96 -7.00
N GLU A 219 -6.27 -10.47 -7.74
CA GLU A 219 -6.98 -11.26 -8.77
C GLU A 219 -6.09 -11.75 -9.91
N LYS A 220 -5.09 -10.95 -10.27
CA LYS A 220 -4.28 -11.19 -11.47
C LYS A 220 -2.81 -11.47 -11.17
N PHE A 221 -2.48 -11.67 -9.90
CA PHE A 221 -1.12 -11.95 -9.46
C PHE A 221 -0.61 -13.28 -10.03
N PRO A 222 0.49 -13.26 -10.81
CA PRO A 222 1.06 -14.48 -11.35
C PRO A 222 1.99 -15.15 -10.32
N THR A 223 1.72 -16.40 -9.98
CA THR A 223 2.46 -17.12 -8.92
C THR A 223 3.68 -17.91 -9.41
N SER A 224 3.92 -17.97 -10.72
CA SER A 224 4.94 -18.84 -11.31
C SER A 224 6.31 -18.17 -11.44
N TYR A 225 6.43 -16.85 -11.27
CA TYR A 225 7.65 -16.12 -11.56
C TYR A 225 8.45 -15.80 -10.29
N LEU A 226 9.75 -16.07 -10.31
CA LEU A 226 10.64 -15.83 -9.15
C LEU A 226 11.11 -14.37 -9.09
N ARG A 227 11.35 -13.75 -10.24
CA ARG A 227 11.80 -12.36 -10.35
C ARG A 227 10.64 -11.39 -10.26
N ASP A 228 10.86 -10.27 -9.58
CA ASP A 228 9.85 -9.23 -9.38
C ASP A 228 9.54 -8.49 -10.68
N ASP A 229 10.53 -8.27 -11.55
CA ASP A 229 10.32 -7.60 -12.84
C ASP A 229 9.46 -8.43 -13.79
N GLU A 230 9.66 -9.75 -13.79
CA GLU A 230 8.85 -10.70 -14.55
C GLU A 230 7.44 -10.84 -13.96
N ALA A 231 7.34 -11.02 -12.64
CA ALA A 231 6.04 -11.09 -11.97
C ALA A 231 5.21 -9.83 -12.19
N PHE A 232 5.83 -8.64 -12.15
CA PHE A 232 5.14 -7.38 -12.37
C PHE A 232 4.74 -7.17 -13.84
N TYR A 233 5.62 -7.53 -14.80
CA TYR A 233 5.27 -7.52 -16.22
C TYR A 233 4.02 -8.36 -16.50
N TRP A 234 4.01 -9.61 -16.01
CA TRP A 234 2.89 -10.51 -16.24
C TRP A 234 1.64 -10.12 -15.46
N LEU A 235 1.79 -9.47 -14.31
CA LEU A 235 0.65 -8.84 -13.63
C LEU A 235 0.00 -7.77 -14.52
N LEU A 236 0.78 -6.87 -15.13
CA LEU A 236 0.25 -5.85 -16.05
C LEU A 236 -0.43 -6.49 -17.27
N SER A 237 0.16 -7.55 -17.84
CA SER A 237 -0.44 -8.31 -18.94
C SER A 237 -1.78 -8.93 -18.55
N ASN A 238 -1.85 -9.58 -17.38
CA ASN A 238 -3.09 -10.17 -16.88
C ASN A 238 -4.17 -9.11 -16.59
N LEU A 239 -3.76 -7.94 -16.08
CA LEU A 239 -4.64 -6.81 -15.86
C LEU A 239 -5.14 -6.19 -17.17
N LYS A 240 -4.30 -6.10 -18.21
CA LYS A 240 -4.70 -5.64 -19.56
C LYS A 240 -5.88 -6.47 -20.06
N SER A 241 -5.75 -7.79 -20.02
CA SER A 241 -6.83 -8.72 -20.42
C SER A 241 -8.06 -8.61 -19.52
N ARG A 242 -7.87 -8.52 -18.20
CA ARG A 242 -8.97 -8.40 -17.23
C ARG A 242 -9.81 -7.14 -17.44
N LEU A 243 -9.15 -6.01 -17.65
CA LEU A 243 -9.81 -4.71 -17.82
C LEU A 243 -10.41 -4.54 -19.22
N ALA A 244 -9.87 -5.23 -20.23
CA ALA A 244 -10.53 -5.33 -21.54
C ALA A 244 -11.89 -6.04 -21.44
N ALA A 245 -11.97 -7.09 -20.61
CA ALA A 245 -13.19 -7.88 -20.44
C ALA A 245 -14.23 -7.22 -19.51
N ASN A 246 -13.80 -6.66 -18.38
CA ASN A 246 -14.70 -6.03 -17.42
C ASN A 246 -13.94 -4.95 -16.61
N LEU A 247 -14.57 -3.80 -16.39
CA LEU A 247 -13.99 -2.69 -15.61
C LEU A 247 -14.45 -2.68 -14.15
N GLU A 248 -15.49 -3.44 -13.82
CA GLU A 248 -16.01 -3.51 -12.46
C GLU A 248 -15.08 -4.29 -11.53
N VAL A 249 -14.96 -3.77 -10.31
CA VAL A 249 -14.14 -4.34 -9.23
C VAL A 249 -15.04 -4.60 -8.03
N GLU A 250 -15.01 -5.82 -7.53
CA GLU A 250 -15.74 -6.24 -6.33
C GLU A 250 -14.83 -6.26 -5.10
N ASN A 251 -15.43 -6.14 -3.92
CA ASN A 251 -14.72 -6.36 -2.65
C ASN A 251 -14.50 -7.87 -2.43
N ARG A 252 -13.35 -8.38 -2.86
CA ARG A 252 -13.02 -9.81 -2.80
C ARG A 252 -12.79 -10.36 -1.39
N ALA A 253 -12.71 -9.49 -0.39
CA ALA A 253 -12.64 -9.90 1.02
C ALA A 253 -13.98 -10.46 1.52
N GLN A 254 -15.08 -10.11 0.87
CA GLN A 254 -16.42 -10.55 1.26
C GLN A 254 -16.71 -11.99 0.82
N THR A 255 -17.35 -12.72 1.74
CA THR A 255 -17.87 -14.08 1.51
C THR A 255 -19.33 -14.09 1.03
N LYS A 256 -20.07 -12.98 1.21
CA LYS A 256 -21.45 -12.83 0.72
C LYS A 256 -21.53 -12.83 -0.81
N VAL A 257 -22.69 -13.25 -1.34
CA VAL A 257 -22.99 -13.26 -2.78
C VAL A 257 -24.34 -12.58 -3.03
N PRO A 258 -24.42 -11.56 -3.93
CA PRO A 258 -23.30 -10.93 -4.61
C PRO A 258 -22.40 -10.13 -3.65
N ARG A 259 -21.12 -9.98 -4.02
CA ARG A 259 -20.20 -9.09 -3.31
C ARG A 259 -20.51 -7.64 -3.63
N ASP A 260 -20.11 -6.73 -2.74
CA ASP A 260 -20.23 -5.30 -2.98
C ASP A 260 -19.31 -4.85 -4.12
N LYS A 261 -19.84 -4.00 -5.00
CA LYS A 261 -19.06 -3.33 -6.04
C LYS A 261 -18.32 -2.15 -5.44
N LEU A 262 -17.02 -2.05 -5.73
CA LEU A 262 -16.18 -0.90 -5.40
C LEU A 262 -16.23 0.17 -6.50
N THR A 263 -16.66 -0.20 -7.70
CA THR A 263 -16.93 0.70 -8.83
C THR A 263 -18.37 1.17 -8.81
N LYS A 264 -18.64 2.37 -9.32
CA LYS A 264 -20.02 2.89 -9.45
C LYS A 264 -20.73 2.26 -10.65
N GLY A 265 -19.99 1.85 -11.67
CA GLY A 265 -20.48 1.06 -12.79
C GLY A 265 -19.38 0.70 -13.79
N THR A 266 -19.78 0.30 -14.99
CA THR A 266 -18.88 -0.12 -16.09
C THR A 266 -18.11 1.04 -16.74
N GLU A 267 -18.47 2.29 -16.43
CA GLU A 267 -17.90 3.50 -17.04
C GLU A 267 -17.20 4.42 -16.02
N ASP A 268 -16.77 3.88 -14.87
CA ASP A 268 -15.91 4.62 -13.94
C ASP A 268 -14.71 5.19 -14.73
N ALA A 269 -14.62 6.53 -14.82
CA ALA A 269 -13.58 7.21 -15.62
C ALA A 269 -12.16 6.76 -15.23
N ASN A 270 -11.91 6.59 -13.93
CA ASN A 270 -10.64 6.09 -13.43
C ASN A 270 -10.32 4.65 -13.86
N MET A 271 -11.32 3.79 -14.05
CA MET A 271 -11.11 2.43 -14.53
C MET A 271 -10.80 2.40 -16.03
N LEU A 272 -11.45 3.27 -16.81
CA LEU A 272 -11.12 3.48 -18.23
C LEU A 272 -9.68 3.99 -18.40
N GLU A 273 -9.28 4.96 -17.58
CA GLU A 273 -7.92 5.49 -17.57
C GLU A 273 -6.91 4.41 -17.14
N LEU A 274 -7.18 3.63 -16.08
CA LEU A 274 -6.33 2.51 -15.68
C LEU A 274 -6.12 1.52 -16.84
N ARG A 275 -7.20 1.11 -17.52
CA ARG A 275 -7.11 0.20 -18.67
C ARG A 275 -6.20 0.75 -19.77
N LYS A 276 -6.39 2.03 -20.12
CA LYS A 276 -5.58 2.72 -21.13
C LYS A 276 -4.11 2.72 -20.73
N ARG A 277 -3.79 3.14 -19.50
CA ARG A 277 -2.40 3.28 -19.04
C ARG A 277 -1.70 1.93 -18.89
N ILE A 278 -2.39 0.88 -18.43
CA ILE A 278 -1.84 -0.47 -18.44
C ILE A 278 -1.56 -0.93 -19.88
N GLY A 279 -2.45 -0.64 -20.83
CA GLY A 279 -2.21 -0.92 -22.25
C GLY A 279 -0.93 -0.27 -22.77
N GLU A 280 -0.77 1.03 -22.54
CA GLU A 280 0.44 1.79 -22.91
C GLU A 280 1.70 1.23 -22.23
N ALA A 281 1.62 0.84 -20.95
CA ALA A 281 2.73 0.23 -20.22
C ALA A 281 3.14 -1.12 -20.83
N SER A 282 2.17 -1.98 -21.15
CA SER A 282 2.44 -3.26 -21.81
C SER A 282 3.13 -3.07 -23.16
N ASP A 283 2.69 -2.09 -23.95
CA ASP A 283 3.27 -1.83 -25.27
C ASP A 283 4.72 -1.34 -25.16
N ARG A 284 5.03 -0.53 -24.14
CA ARG A 284 6.41 -0.10 -23.84
C ARG A 284 7.31 -1.24 -23.38
N LEU A 285 6.80 -2.11 -22.51
CA LEU A 285 7.56 -3.23 -21.94
C LEU A 285 7.75 -4.39 -22.92
N ALA A 286 7.03 -4.42 -24.05
CA ALA A 286 7.19 -5.47 -25.08
C ALA A 286 8.63 -5.60 -25.60
N ILE A 287 9.41 -4.51 -25.57
CA ILE A 287 10.84 -4.53 -25.97
C ILE A 287 11.67 -5.51 -25.13
N LEU A 288 11.28 -5.79 -23.88
CA LEU A 288 11.97 -6.72 -23.01
C LEU A 288 11.96 -8.17 -23.53
N HIS A 289 11.09 -8.51 -24.48
CA HIS A 289 11.05 -9.83 -25.10
C HIS A 289 11.89 -9.92 -26.39
N ASN A 290 12.40 -8.80 -26.90
CA ASN A 290 13.28 -8.80 -28.07
C ASN A 290 14.64 -9.39 -27.69
N SER A 291 15.17 -10.32 -28.50
CA SER A 291 16.48 -10.92 -28.30
C SER A 291 17.62 -9.90 -28.30
N ASN A 292 17.42 -8.76 -28.96
CA ASN A 292 18.39 -7.67 -29.08
C ASN A 292 18.12 -6.52 -28.08
N CYS A 293 17.28 -6.74 -27.07
CA CYS A 293 17.01 -5.74 -26.04
C CYS A 293 18.30 -5.40 -25.28
N THR A 294 18.61 -4.11 -25.19
CA THR A 294 19.78 -3.61 -24.46
C THR A 294 19.40 -3.15 -23.04
N LYS A 295 20.39 -3.03 -22.14
CA LYS A 295 20.20 -2.45 -20.78
C LYS A 295 19.50 -1.09 -20.85
N LYS A 296 19.95 -0.22 -21.78
CA LYS A 296 19.35 1.09 -22.04
C LYS A 296 17.89 1.00 -22.52
N ALA A 297 17.57 0.10 -23.45
CA ALA A 297 16.20 -0.06 -23.93
C ALA A 297 15.25 -0.58 -22.84
N ALA A 298 15.72 -1.53 -22.02
CA ALA A 298 14.99 -2.03 -20.86
C ALA A 298 14.76 -0.93 -19.82
N ARG A 299 15.81 -0.15 -19.51
CA ARG A 299 15.74 1.03 -18.64
C ARG A 299 14.69 2.01 -19.12
N GLU A 300 14.75 2.46 -20.37
CA GLU A 300 13.82 3.45 -20.92
C GLU A 300 12.37 2.98 -20.86
N ALA A 301 12.12 1.68 -21.06
CA ALA A 301 10.78 1.10 -20.90
C ALA A 301 10.29 1.16 -19.44
N TRP A 302 11.12 0.74 -18.48
CA TRP A 302 10.77 0.78 -17.06
C TRP A 302 10.70 2.22 -16.51
N ASP A 303 11.56 3.12 -16.97
CA ASP A 303 11.52 4.55 -16.65
C ASP A 303 10.24 5.20 -17.15
N TRP A 304 9.79 4.82 -18.34
CA TRP A 304 8.47 5.24 -18.80
C TRP A 304 7.41 4.76 -17.81
N VAL A 305 7.41 3.47 -17.41
CA VAL A 305 6.39 2.95 -16.49
C VAL A 305 6.34 3.72 -15.17
N PHE A 306 7.48 4.03 -14.54
CA PHE A 306 7.48 4.57 -13.18
C PHE A 306 7.78 6.06 -13.05
N GLN A 307 8.27 6.72 -14.11
CA GLN A 307 8.79 8.08 -14.06
C GLN A 307 9.82 8.23 -12.93
N THR A 308 10.92 7.47 -12.99
CA THR A 308 11.82 7.29 -11.83
C THR A 308 12.72 8.48 -11.50
N GLU A 309 12.66 9.56 -12.26
CA GLU A 309 13.49 10.75 -12.08
C GLU A 309 15.00 10.43 -12.12
N GLY A 310 15.40 9.56 -13.06
CA GLY A 310 16.80 9.19 -13.29
C GLY A 310 17.34 8.16 -12.29
N PHE A 311 16.50 7.55 -11.45
CA PHE A 311 16.94 6.52 -10.50
C PHE A 311 17.55 5.32 -11.23
N PHE A 312 16.87 4.78 -12.25
CA PHE A 312 17.36 3.61 -12.98
C PHE A 312 18.66 3.92 -13.73
N GLU A 313 18.76 5.10 -14.34
CA GLU A 313 20.01 5.54 -14.99
C GLU A 313 21.17 5.64 -14.00
N SER A 314 20.93 6.23 -12.83
CA SER A 314 21.94 6.35 -11.77
C SER A 314 22.36 4.99 -11.21
N TYR A 315 21.43 4.04 -11.12
CA TYR A 315 21.74 2.67 -10.70
C TYR A 315 22.60 1.98 -11.75
N ASP A 316 22.19 2.03 -13.02
CA ASP A 316 22.88 1.37 -14.13
C ASP A 316 24.33 1.85 -14.26
N GLN A 317 24.59 3.15 -14.10
CA GLN A 317 25.95 3.73 -14.15
C GLN A 317 26.85 3.24 -13.00
N LYS A 318 26.30 3.10 -11.78
CA LYS A 318 27.05 2.60 -10.63
C LYS A 318 27.41 1.13 -10.80
N ASP A 319 26.43 0.35 -11.23
CA ASP A 319 26.58 -1.08 -11.53
C ASP A 319 27.68 -1.30 -12.59
N ASP A 320 27.67 -0.52 -13.67
CA ASP A 320 28.72 -0.59 -14.71
C ASP A 320 30.11 -0.22 -14.13
N SER A 321 30.21 0.80 -13.27
CA SER A 321 31.48 1.21 -12.65
C SER A 321 32.04 0.18 -11.64
N ASP A 322 31.17 -0.51 -10.91
CA ASP A 322 31.56 -1.54 -9.95
C ASP A 322 32.08 -2.80 -10.68
N ASP A 323 31.50 -3.12 -11.83
CA ASP A 323 31.96 -4.22 -12.69
C ASP A 323 33.31 -3.90 -13.35
N GLU A 324 33.53 -2.67 -13.82
CA GLU A 324 34.84 -2.23 -14.32
C GLU A 324 35.93 -2.33 -13.23
N THR A 325 35.60 -1.90 -12.00
CA THR A 325 36.55 -1.92 -10.88
C THR A 325 36.92 -3.35 -10.45
N LYS A 326 35.95 -4.28 -10.44
CA LYS A 326 36.22 -5.73 -10.20
C LYS A 326 37.01 -6.38 -11.33
N GLY A 327 36.78 -5.97 -12.57
CA GLY A 327 37.54 -6.42 -13.74
C GLY A 327 39.02 -6.00 -13.66
N ILE A 328 39.31 -4.81 -13.15
CA ILE A 328 40.69 -4.32 -12.98
C ILE A 328 41.40 -5.02 -11.80
N ALA A 329 40.71 -5.25 -10.68
CA ALA A 329 41.29 -5.89 -9.49
C ALA A 329 41.68 -7.37 -9.70
N THR A 330 41.16 -8.03 -10.73
CA THR A 330 41.49 -9.42 -11.08
C THR A 330 42.67 -9.55 -12.06
N VAL A 331 43.22 -8.43 -12.54
CA VAL A 331 44.38 -8.38 -13.44
C VAL A 331 45.61 -7.83 -12.72
N THR A 332 46.12 -8.55 -11.71
CA THR A 332 47.51 -8.36 -11.26
C THR A 332 48.46 -9.24 -12.09
N PRO A 333 49.54 -8.70 -12.68
CA PRO A 333 50.46 -9.51 -13.48
C PRO A 333 51.31 -10.41 -12.57
N SER A 334 51.31 -11.71 -12.84
CA SER A 334 52.29 -12.66 -12.31
C SER A 334 53.68 -12.26 -12.82
N SER A 335 54.51 -11.67 -11.97
CA SER A 335 55.91 -11.41 -12.28
C SER A 335 56.68 -12.73 -12.31
N ALA A 336 57.06 -13.16 -13.51
CA ALA A 336 57.98 -14.26 -13.73
C ALA A 336 59.37 -13.91 -13.15
N ALA A 337 59.77 -14.60 -12.08
CA ALA A 337 61.12 -14.51 -11.54
C ALA A 337 62.08 -15.35 -12.42
N THR A 338 62.88 -14.67 -13.24
CA THR A 338 63.98 -15.26 -14.00
C THR A 338 65.09 -15.67 -13.02
N LYS A 339 65.35 -16.98 -12.88
CA LYS A 339 66.54 -17.50 -12.19
C LYS A 339 67.75 -17.38 -13.11
N THR A 340 68.62 -16.42 -12.84
CA THR A 340 69.97 -16.37 -13.40
C THR A 340 70.91 -17.24 -12.55
N GLN A 341 71.65 -18.13 -13.21
CA GLN A 341 72.71 -18.95 -12.65
C GLN A 341 73.93 -18.10 -12.26
N SER A 342 74.62 -18.45 -11.17
CA SER A 342 76.05 -18.17 -11.02
C SER A 342 76.80 -19.43 -10.57
N LYS A 343 77.78 -19.82 -11.39
CA LYS A 343 78.81 -20.83 -11.11
C LYS A 343 79.89 -20.24 -10.18
N PHE A 344 80.50 -21.15 -9.41
CA PHE A 344 81.87 -21.18 -8.89
C PHE A 344 82.79 -19.98 -9.12
N GLY A 345 83.44 -19.57 -8.01
CA GLY A 345 84.58 -18.66 -7.93
C GLY A 345 84.78 -18.20 -6.50
#